data_AF-A0A6J5UX53-F1
#
_entry.id   AF-A0A6J5UX53-F1
#
_cell.length_a   1.000
_cell.length_b   1.000
_cell.length_c   1.000
_cell.angle_alpha   90.00
_cell.angle_beta   90.00
_cell.angle_gamma   90.00
#
_symmetry.space_group_name_H-M   'P 1'
#
loop_
_entity.id
_entity.type
_entity.pdbx_description
1 polymer ?
#
loop_
_entity_poly.entity_id
_entity_poly.type
_entity_poly.pdbx_seq_one_letter_code
_entity_poly.pdbx_strand_id
1 'polypeptide(L)'
;MGGELCATMGNGFFTRIGKSWSQLGKGLNDEVSKSKVGKYFKLEARKSCFTKELRAGLATFLTMAYIITVNATIIADSGGMCSMADCSAPANQTATLDCMLKPNEGYQSCLSKTKSDLVVATIVSSMIGSISMGVLANLPLGLAPGMGPNAYLAYNLVGFHGTGNMSYQTALAVVLVEGCVFLAISAFGIREKLARLIPQPVRLACAAGIGLFIAFVGLQIHQGVGLVGPDPSTLVTITACANTNPQTGECLGGKMHSPKFWLGSAGFLITCYGLIKEIKGSMIYGIVFVTLISWFRGTHVTVFPNTPVGDTSYNYFKKVVDFHKIQSTAGAVSFSNFNRSEVWVALVTLLYVDVLATTGTLYTMAEMGGFVNDEGGFEGEYLAYLVDAGSTIVGSALGVSPIATYVESSAGLREGGRTGLTAVTIGLCFFVSLFFIPLLSSVPPWAIGPSLVMVGVMMMKAVKDINWGNMKEAVPAFITMLLMPLTYSIANGIIGGIGLYIALNLYDYLVVLLKWLAKMRRMVVKEHNQVSATAAVDSANEII
;
A
#
# COMPACT_ATOMS: atom_id res chain seq x y z
N MET A 1 19.22 4.61 38.01
CA MET A 1 18.12 5.17 38.82
C MET A 1 17.09 5.70 37.84
N GLY A 2 15.93 5.10 37.59
CA GLY A 2 15.14 4.18 38.40
C GLY A 2 13.74 4.75 38.53
N GLY A 3 12.91 4.55 37.50
CA GLY A 3 11.45 4.64 37.42
C GLY A 3 10.69 5.67 38.28
N GLU A 4 10.11 6.68 37.62
CA GLU A 4 8.82 7.27 37.98
C GLU A 4 8.42 8.27 36.90
N LEU A 5 7.28 8.08 36.24
CA LEU A 5 6.49 9.11 35.53
C LEU A 5 5.29 8.45 34.83
N CYS A 6 4.26 8.14 35.62
CA CYS A 6 2.86 8.11 35.17
C CYS A 6 1.99 7.60 36.32
N ALA A 7 1.40 8.49 37.11
CA ALA A 7 0.02 8.39 37.58
C ALA A 7 -0.28 9.47 38.63
N THR A 8 -1.12 10.44 38.28
CA THR A 8 -1.96 11.13 39.27
C THR A 8 -3.23 11.66 38.61
N MET A 9 -4.37 10.99 38.89
CA MET A 9 -5.64 11.58 39.37
C MET A 9 -6.85 10.64 39.17
N GLY A 10 -7.66 10.45 40.24
CA GLY A 10 -9.14 10.32 40.15
C GLY A 10 -9.85 8.96 40.36
N ASN A 11 -10.47 8.78 41.54
CA ASN A 11 -11.63 7.94 41.95
C ASN A 11 -11.53 6.40 42.20
N GLY A 12 -11.91 6.01 43.43
CA GLY A 12 -11.43 4.87 44.24
C GLY A 12 -11.85 3.42 43.92
N PHE A 13 -12.74 3.16 42.97
CA PHE A 13 -13.14 1.76 42.63
C PHE A 13 -12.53 1.30 41.30
N PHE A 14 -12.68 2.10 40.24
CA PHE A 14 -11.98 1.89 38.96
C PHE A 14 -10.45 2.01 39.09
N THR A 15 -9.96 2.83 40.03
CA THR A 15 -8.52 2.91 40.33
C THR A 15 -7.98 1.68 41.06
N ARG A 16 -8.79 0.93 41.80
CA ARG A 16 -8.32 -0.30 42.48
C ARG A 16 -8.15 -1.45 41.49
N ILE A 17 -9.10 -1.59 40.57
CA ILE A 17 -9.00 -2.50 39.42
C ILE A 17 -7.86 -2.04 38.50
N GLY A 18 -7.79 -0.74 38.16
CA GLY A 18 -6.72 -0.16 37.34
C GLY A 18 -5.32 -0.33 37.95
N LYS A 19 -5.18 -0.18 39.27
CA LYS A 19 -3.92 -0.43 39.99
C LYS A 19 -3.55 -1.92 39.95
N SER A 20 -4.50 -2.81 40.18
CA SER A 20 -4.29 -4.27 40.07
C SER A 20 -3.84 -4.68 38.66
N TRP A 21 -4.52 -4.18 37.62
CA TRP A 21 -4.15 -4.43 36.22
C TRP A 21 -2.80 -3.80 35.85
N SER A 22 -2.48 -2.62 36.39
CA SER A 22 -1.18 -1.97 36.18
C SER A 22 -0.02 -2.74 36.84
N GLN A 23 -0.26 -3.33 38.01
CA GLN A 23 0.74 -4.16 38.72
C GLN A 23 0.93 -5.50 38.00
N LEU A 24 -0.16 -6.13 37.55
CA LEU A 24 -0.11 -7.34 36.73
C LEU A 24 0.61 -7.09 35.40
N GLY A 25 0.33 -5.95 34.75
CA GLY A 25 1.02 -5.52 33.54
C GLY A 25 2.51 -5.26 33.75
N LYS A 26 2.92 -4.66 34.88
CA LYS A 26 4.34 -4.48 35.24
C LYS A 26 5.04 -5.82 35.45
N GLY A 27 4.43 -6.75 36.17
CA GLY A 27 4.97 -8.10 36.38
C GLY A 27 5.21 -8.85 35.06
N LEU A 28 4.19 -8.87 34.19
CA LEU A 28 4.29 -9.46 32.84
C LEU A 28 5.38 -8.80 32.00
N ASN A 29 5.49 -7.47 32.03
CA ASN A 29 6.50 -6.74 31.26
C ASN A 29 7.93 -7.08 31.73
N ASP A 30 8.18 -7.12 33.04
CA ASP A 30 9.50 -7.42 33.59
C ASP A 30 9.90 -8.88 33.35
N GLU A 31 8.94 -9.81 33.43
CA GLU A 31 9.15 -11.23 33.18
C GLU A 31 9.45 -11.49 31.69
N VAL A 32 8.65 -10.92 30.78
CA VAL A 32 8.87 -11.05 29.34
C VAL A 32 10.16 -10.36 28.91
N SER A 33 10.50 -9.19 29.49
CA SER A 33 11.76 -8.49 29.20
C SER A 33 12.99 -9.37 29.47
N LYS A 34 12.99 -10.06 30.62
CA LYS A 34 14.10 -10.94 31.04
C LYS A 34 14.11 -12.29 30.31
N SER A 35 13.00 -12.69 29.71
CA SER A 35 12.84 -13.94 28.97
C SER A 35 13.69 -13.97 27.68
N LYS A 36 13.79 -15.16 27.06
CA LYS A 36 14.43 -15.32 25.74
C LYS A 36 13.76 -14.46 24.67
N VAL A 37 12.44 -14.26 24.76
CA VAL A 37 11.66 -13.43 23.82
C VAL A 37 12.08 -11.97 23.94
N GLY A 38 12.14 -11.43 25.15
CA GLY A 38 12.54 -10.03 25.37
C GLY A 38 13.97 -9.73 24.93
N LYS A 39 14.89 -10.69 25.13
CA LYS A 39 16.27 -10.60 24.63
C LYS A 39 16.35 -10.65 23.11
N TYR A 40 15.57 -11.53 22.45
CA TYR A 40 15.55 -11.65 20.99
C TYR A 40 15.04 -10.36 20.32
N PHE A 41 13.91 -9.83 20.78
CA PHE A 41 13.32 -8.60 20.25
C PHE A 41 14.03 -7.32 20.73
N LYS A 42 15.07 -7.44 21.57
CA LYS A 42 15.86 -6.33 22.12
C LYS A 42 14.98 -5.30 22.88
N LEU A 43 13.99 -5.76 23.66
CA LEU A 43 13.00 -4.89 24.34
C LEU A 43 13.67 -3.81 25.22
N GLU A 44 14.64 -4.19 26.07
CA GLU A 44 15.35 -3.26 26.95
C GLU A 44 16.18 -2.25 26.16
N ALA A 45 16.92 -2.72 25.16
CA ALA A 45 17.77 -1.85 24.32
C ALA A 45 16.95 -0.83 23.53
N ARG A 46 15.74 -1.23 23.07
CA ARG A 46 14.82 -0.36 22.33
C ARG A 46 13.86 0.44 23.23
N LYS A 47 14.05 0.38 24.55
CA LYS A 47 13.26 1.10 25.57
C LYS A 47 11.74 0.86 25.40
N SER A 48 11.35 -0.39 25.17
CA SER A 48 9.96 -0.80 25.00
C SER A 48 9.56 -1.97 25.92
N CYS A 49 8.27 -2.22 26.06
CA CYS A 49 7.70 -3.25 26.94
C CYS A 49 6.65 -4.08 26.18
N PHE A 50 6.45 -5.33 26.59
CA PHE A 50 5.53 -6.28 25.96
C PHE A 50 4.12 -5.72 25.75
N THR A 51 3.50 -5.15 26.79
CA THR A 51 2.14 -4.58 26.69
C THR A 51 2.06 -3.38 25.74
N LYS A 52 3.17 -2.63 25.62
CA LYS A 52 3.25 -1.45 24.75
C LYS A 52 3.31 -1.87 23.29
N GLU A 53 4.11 -2.88 22.98
CA GLU A 53 4.19 -3.49 21.65
C GLU A 53 2.86 -4.14 21.23
N LEU A 54 2.18 -4.84 22.14
CA LEU A 54 0.86 -5.42 21.86
C LEU A 54 -0.18 -4.32 21.53
N ARG A 55 -0.18 -3.23 22.31
CA ARG A 55 -1.07 -2.08 22.07
C ARG A 55 -0.73 -1.37 20.75
N ALA A 56 0.56 -1.22 20.44
CA ALA A 56 1.02 -0.66 19.19
C ALA A 56 0.59 -1.53 17.99
N GLY A 57 0.76 -2.85 18.10
CA GLY A 57 0.34 -3.80 17.07
C GLY A 57 -1.16 -3.78 16.84
N LEU A 58 -1.94 -3.72 17.91
CA LEU A 58 -3.39 -3.57 17.82
C LEU A 58 -3.78 -2.23 17.18
N ALA A 59 -3.12 -1.13 17.55
CA ALA A 59 -3.39 0.17 16.93
C ALA A 59 -3.09 0.17 15.42
N THR A 60 -1.94 -0.37 15.01
CA THR A 60 -1.58 -0.52 13.59
C THR A 60 -2.57 -1.41 12.85
N PHE A 61 -2.90 -2.58 13.41
CA PHE A 61 -3.87 -3.49 12.80
C PHE A 61 -5.23 -2.80 12.62
N LEU A 62 -5.71 -2.08 13.63
CA LEU A 62 -6.97 -1.33 13.53
C LEU A 62 -6.93 -0.27 12.43
N THR A 63 -5.79 0.38 12.19
CA THR A 63 -5.65 1.32 11.06
C THR A 63 -5.51 0.63 9.71
N MET A 64 -5.02 -0.62 9.66
CA MET A 64 -4.80 -1.37 8.43
C MET A 64 -5.95 -2.31 8.05
N ALA A 65 -6.84 -2.66 8.98
CA ALA A 65 -7.83 -3.74 8.82
C ALA A 65 -8.75 -3.58 7.60
N TYR A 66 -8.94 -2.34 7.13
CA TYR A 66 -9.69 -2.07 5.90
C TYR A 66 -9.11 -2.82 4.69
N ILE A 67 -7.79 -3.09 4.66
CA ILE A 67 -7.14 -3.71 3.50
C ILE A 67 -7.70 -5.08 3.14
N ILE A 68 -8.18 -5.81 4.15
CA ILE A 68 -8.78 -7.14 4.00
C ILE A 68 -9.89 -7.10 2.94
N THR A 69 -10.71 -6.05 2.99
CA THR A 69 -11.87 -5.89 2.11
C THR A 69 -11.53 -5.10 0.86
N VAL A 70 -10.61 -4.13 0.96
CA VAL A 70 -10.30 -3.25 -0.17
C VAL A 70 -9.49 -3.96 -1.23
N ASN A 71 -8.45 -4.71 -0.84
CA ASN A 71 -7.66 -5.47 -1.78
C ASN A 71 -8.56 -6.42 -2.59
N ALA A 72 -9.43 -7.16 -1.91
CA ALA A 72 -10.36 -8.06 -2.56
C ALA A 72 -11.34 -7.36 -3.50
N THR A 73 -11.77 -6.14 -3.18
CA THR A 73 -12.69 -5.37 -4.02
C THR A 73 -11.99 -4.83 -5.27
N ILE A 74 -10.78 -4.27 -5.14
CA ILE A 74 -10.00 -3.76 -6.28
C ILE A 74 -9.58 -4.90 -7.22
N ILE A 75 -9.09 -6.01 -6.69
CA ILE A 75 -8.65 -7.13 -7.53
C ILE A 75 -9.85 -7.83 -8.18
N ALA A 76 -11.01 -7.91 -7.50
CA ALA A 76 -12.23 -8.46 -8.11
C ALA A 76 -12.73 -7.62 -9.31
N ASP A 77 -12.49 -6.30 -9.34
CA ASP A 77 -12.80 -5.46 -10.50
C ASP A 77 -12.03 -5.88 -11.76
N SER A 78 -10.92 -6.61 -11.62
CA SER A 78 -10.21 -7.17 -12.78
C SER A 78 -10.94 -8.35 -13.42
N GLY A 79 -12.05 -8.81 -12.83
CA GLY A 79 -12.72 -10.07 -13.17
C GLY A 79 -12.13 -11.29 -12.47
N GLY A 80 -10.94 -11.18 -11.87
CA GLY A 80 -10.25 -12.30 -11.23
C GLY A 80 -10.19 -13.54 -12.12
N MET A 81 -10.61 -14.70 -11.61
CA MET A 81 -10.66 -15.96 -12.36
C MET A 81 -11.98 -16.16 -13.11
N CYS A 82 -12.91 -15.22 -13.01
CA CYS A 82 -14.20 -15.31 -13.68
C CYS A 82 -14.03 -15.05 -15.17
N SER A 83 -14.69 -15.86 -15.97
CA SER A 83 -14.63 -15.80 -17.43
C SER A 83 -16.03 -15.75 -18.04
N MET A 84 -16.10 -15.62 -19.37
CA MET A 84 -17.38 -15.72 -20.09
C MET A 84 -18.11 -17.04 -19.85
N ALA A 85 -17.42 -18.11 -19.42
CA ALA A 85 -18.04 -19.40 -19.12
C ALA A 85 -18.91 -19.38 -17.85
N ASP A 86 -18.67 -18.43 -16.95
CA ASP A 86 -19.41 -18.26 -15.70
C ASP A 86 -20.67 -17.39 -15.88
N CYS A 87 -20.85 -16.79 -17.06
CA CYS A 87 -22.03 -16.03 -17.39
C CYS A 87 -23.25 -16.96 -17.52
N SER A 88 -24.33 -16.65 -16.79
CA SER A 88 -25.61 -17.31 -17.04
C SER A 88 -26.17 -16.84 -18.38
N ALA A 89 -26.22 -17.73 -19.37
CA ALA A 89 -26.84 -17.43 -20.66
C ALA A 89 -28.36 -17.29 -20.50
N PRO A 90 -29.01 -16.26 -21.10
CA PRO A 90 -30.44 -16.32 -21.35
C PRO A 90 -30.71 -17.55 -22.22
N ALA A 91 -31.82 -18.25 -22.00
CA ALA A 91 -32.13 -19.58 -22.55
C ALA A 91 -32.04 -19.75 -24.09
N ASN A 92 -31.73 -18.69 -24.86
CA ASN A 92 -31.68 -18.69 -26.33
C ASN A 92 -30.52 -17.88 -26.97
N GLN A 93 -29.45 -17.50 -26.25
CA GLN A 93 -28.30 -16.79 -26.86
C GLN A 93 -26.94 -17.25 -26.32
N THR A 94 -25.94 -17.30 -27.19
CA THR A 94 -24.53 -17.47 -26.83
C THR A 94 -24.05 -16.28 -26.02
N ALA A 95 -23.35 -16.53 -24.91
CA ALA A 95 -22.77 -15.48 -24.07
C ALA A 95 -21.76 -14.64 -24.88
N THR A 96 -22.05 -13.36 -25.06
CA THR A 96 -21.15 -12.38 -25.68
C THR A 96 -20.27 -11.73 -24.61
N LEU A 97 -19.16 -11.10 -25.01
CA LEU A 97 -18.23 -10.36 -24.12
C LEU A 97 -18.97 -9.33 -23.22
N ASP A 98 -20.11 -8.86 -23.69
CA ASP A 98 -21.05 -7.98 -22.99
C ASP A 98 -21.58 -8.56 -21.66
N CYS A 99 -21.52 -9.88 -21.45
CA CYS A 99 -22.00 -10.54 -20.23
C CYS A 99 -21.13 -10.24 -19.01
N MET A 100 -19.85 -9.93 -19.24
CA MET A 100 -18.92 -9.55 -18.18
C MET A 100 -19.10 -8.07 -17.80
N LEU A 101 -19.41 -7.20 -18.76
CA LEU A 101 -19.58 -5.76 -18.53
C LEU A 101 -20.99 -5.41 -18.04
N LYS A 102 -22.00 -6.23 -18.32
CA LYS A 102 -23.39 -6.03 -17.89
C LYS A 102 -23.71 -6.82 -16.61
N PRO A 103 -24.70 -6.38 -15.81
CA PRO A 103 -25.14 -7.13 -14.64
C PRO A 103 -25.66 -8.52 -15.05
N ASN A 104 -24.93 -9.58 -14.71
CA ASN A 104 -25.30 -10.98 -14.95
C ASN A 104 -25.18 -11.76 -13.64
N GLU A 105 -26.21 -12.54 -13.28
CA GLU A 105 -26.26 -13.23 -11.99
C GLU A 105 -25.15 -14.28 -11.83
N GLY A 106 -24.84 -15.05 -12.87
CA GLY A 106 -23.77 -16.07 -12.84
C GLY A 106 -22.39 -15.45 -12.65
N TYR A 107 -22.09 -14.42 -13.44
CA TYR A 107 -20.82 -13.70 -13.34
C TYR A 107 -20.66 -13.00 -11.97
N GLN A 108 -21.72 -12.38 -11.45
CA GLN A 108 -21.72 -11.74 -10.13
C GLN A 108 -21.54 -12.76 -8.99
N SER A 109 -22.09 -13.96 -9.12
CA SER A 109 -21.86 -15.06 -8.18
C SER A 109 -20.39 -15.51 -8.17
N CYS A 110 -19.78 -15.65 -9.36
CA CYS A 110 -18.35 -15.95 -9.47
C CYS A 110 -17.49 -14.83 -8.86
N LEU A 111 -17.82 -13.56 -9.13
CA LEU A 111 -17.10 -12.42 -8.56
C LEU A 111 -17.21 -12.39 -7.03
N SER A 112 -18.40 -12.65 -6.47
CA SER A 112 -18.59 -12.72 -5.01
C SER A 112 -17.77 -13.85 -4.37
N LYS A 113 -17.67 -15.00 -5.05
CA LYS A 113 -16.81 -16.11 -4.62
C LYS A 113 -15.34 -15.72 -4.67
N THR A 114 -14.90 -15.15 -5.79
CA THR A 114 -13.51 -14.68 -5.97
C THR A 114 -13.14 -13.60 -4.96
N LYS A 115 -14.05 -12.67 -4.65
CA LYS A 115 -13.86 -11.67 -3.59
C LYS A 115 -13.63 -12.33 -2.23
N SER A 116 -14.38 -13.37 -1.89
CA SER A 116 -14.22 -14.11 -0.64
C SER A 116 -12.88 -14.86 -0.59
N ASP A 117 -12.46 -15.46 -1.71
CA ASP A 117 -11.14 -16.09 -1.85
C ASP A 117 -10.00 -15.05 -1.66
N LEU A 118 -10.14 -13.87 -2.27
CA LEU A 118 -9.17 -12.78 -2.16
C LEU A 118 -9.08 -12.21 -0.74
N VAL A 119 -10.19 -12.16 0.01
CA VAL A 119 -10.19 -11.79 1.43
C VAL A 119 -9.30 -12.74 2.22
N VAL A 120 -9.46 -14.05 2.03
CA VAL A 120 -8.62 -15.08 2.68
C VAL A 120 -7.16 -14.93 2.26
N ALA A 121 -6.91 -14.79 0.96
CA ALA A 121 -5.57 -14.62 0.42
C ALA A 121 -4.88 -13.38 1.00
N THR A 122 -5.60 -12.27 1.16
CA THR A 122 -5.10 -11.03 1.79
C THR A 122 -4.74 -11.26 3.25
N ILE A 123 -5.59 -11.92 4.02
CA ILE A 123 -5.36 -12.21 5.43
C ILE A 123 -4.13 -13.10 5.61
N VAL A 124 -4.05 -14.21 4.88
CA VAL A 124 -2.96 -15.19 5.02
C VAL A 124 -1.63 -14.60 4.57
N SER A 125 -1.62 -13.88 3.45
CA SER A 125 -0.41 -13.23 2.93
C SER A 125 0.10 -12.13 3.86
N SER A 126 -0.80 -11.27 4.38
CA SER A 126 -0.46 -10.21 5.35
C SER A 126 0.00 -10.78 6.69
N MET A 127 -0.61 -11.89 7.14
CA MET A 127 -0.19 -12.62 8.33
C MET A 127 1.25 -13.12 8.18
N ILE A 128 1.54 -13.86 7.10
CA ILE A 128 2.88 -14.41 6.85
C ILE A 128 3.91 -13.29 6.73
N GLY A 129 3.61 -12.25 5.96
CA GLY A 129 4.52 -11.11 5.78
C GLY A 129 4.79 -10.34 7.06
N SER A 130 3.74 -10.02 7.82
CA SER A 130 3.88 -9.26 9.09
C SER A 130 4.60 -10.07 10.17
N ILE A 131 4.31 -11.37 10.30
CA ILE A 131 5.04 -12.24 11.24
C ILE A 131 6.51 -12.36 10.82
N SER A 132 6.78 -12.55 9.52
CA SER A 132 8.14 -12.67 9.01
C SER A 132 8.93 -11.37 9.21
N MET A 133 8.31 -10.21 9.04
CA MET A 133 8.93 -8.90 9.27
C MET A 133 9.27 -8.72 10.76
N GLY A 134 8.36 -9.15 11.63
CA GLY A 134 8.58 -9.12 13.06
C GLY A 134 9.69 -10.06 13.51
N VAL A 135 9.66 -11.32 13.08
CA VAL A 135 10.63 -12.33 13.52
C VAL A 135 12.00 -12.09 12.90
N LEU A 136 12.10 -11.92 11.59
CA LEU A 136 13.38 -11.87 10.89
C LEU A 136 14.03 -10.49 10.96
N ALA A 137 13.32 -9.43 10.58
CA ALA A 137 13.88 -8.08 10.55
C ALA A 137 13.81 -7.36 11.91
N ASN A 138 13.00 -7.86 12.85
CA ASN A 138 12.73 -7.22 14.13
C ASN A 138 12.29 -5.75 13.97
N LEU A 139 11.43 -5.46 12.99
CA LEU A 139 10.89 -4.11 12.76
C LEU A 139 9.39 -4.04 13.06
N PRO A 140 8.87 -2.95 13.65
CA PRO A 140 7.47 -2.79 14.05
C PRO A 140 6.56 -2.45 12.86
N LEU A 141 6.73 -3.11 11.72
CA LEU A 141 6.10 -2.75 10.45
C LEU A 141 5.13 -3.85 9.98
N GLY A 142 3.91 -3.45 9.66
CA GLY A 142 2.90 -4.34 9.09
C GLY A 142 3.05 -4.43 7.58
N LEU A 143 2.91 -5.64 7.05
CA LEU A 143 2.94 -5.94 5.61
C LEU A 143 1.56 -6.40 5.15
N ALA A 144 1.13 -5.88 4.02
CA ALA A 144 -0.11 -6.29 3.35
C ALA A 144 0.00 -6.01 1.83
N PRO A 145 -0.89 -6.56 0.99
CA PRO A 145 -0.90 -6.28 -0.46
C PRO A 145 -0.94 -4.78 -0.77
N GLY A 146 0.00 -4.26 -1.55
CA GLY A 146 0.17 -2.85 -1.80
C GLY A 146 -0.96 -2.25 -2.64
N MET A 147 -1.57 -1.17 -2.15
CA MET A 147 -2.73 -0.54 -2.81
C MET A 147 -2.42 0.06 -4.19
N GLY A 148 -1.19 0.55 -4.38
CA GLY A 148 -0.74 1.03 -5.68
C GLY A 148 -0.61 -0.09 -6.71
N PRO A 149 0.21 -1.12 -6.43
CA PRO A 149 0.29 -2.33 -7.27
C PRO A 149 -1.05 -3.01 -7.52
N ASN A 150 -1.97 -3.02 -6.54
CA ASN A 150 -3.33 -3.55 -6.70
C ASN A 150 -4.08 -2.89 -7.86
N ALA A 151 -4.13 -1.56 -7.87
CA ALA A 151 -4.86 -0.82 -8.89
C ALA A 151 -4.15 -0.90 -10.25
N TYR A 152 -2.81 -0.90 -10.27
CA TYR A 152 -2.07 -1.13 -11.52
C TYR A 152 -2.38 -2.51 -12.11
N LEU A 153 -2.36 -3.57 -11.30
CA LEU A 153 -2.72 -4.91 -11.73
C LEU A 153 -4.16 -5.00 -12.24
N ALA A 154 -5.12 -4.49 -11.45
CA ALA A 154 -6.53 -4.61 -11.76
C ALA A 154 -6.93 -3.80 -13.00
N TYR A 155 -6.46 -2.56 -13.12
CA TYR A 155 -6.99 -1.63 -14.12
C TYR A 155 -6.06 -1.40 -15.32
N ASN A 156 -4.74 -1.53 -15.17
CA ASN A 156 -3.79 -1.31 -16.27
C ASN A 156 -3.36 -2.63 -16.93
N LEU A 157 -3.12 -3.70 -16.16
CA LEU A 157 -2.66 -4.98 -16.73
C LEU A 157 -3.83 -5.84 -17.21
N VAL A 158 -4.75 -6.15 -16.29
CA VAL A 158 -5.89 -7.03 -16.57
C VAL A 158 -7.07 -6.26 -17.15
N GLY A 159 -7.22 -5.00 -16.75
CA GLY A 159 -8.34 -4.16 -17.14
C GLY A 159 -9.63 -4.54 -16.42
N PHE A 160 -10.60 -3.61 -16.42
CA PHE A 160 -11.88 -3.82 -15.77
C PHE A 160 -12.60 -5.03 -16.39
N HIS A 161 -12.88 -6.05 -15.57
CA HIS A 161 -13.45 -7.33 -15.99
C HIS A 161 -12.68 -8.02 -17.13
N GLY A 162 -11.35 -7.90 -17.16
CA GLY A 162 -10.50 -8.62 -18.11
C GLY A 162 -10.46 -8.02 -19.52
N THR A 163 -10.84 -6.75 -19.70
CA THR A 163 -10.77 -6.05 -20.99
C THR A 163 -9.36 -5.65 -21.42
N GLY A 164 -8.36 -5.81 -20.55
CA GLY A 164 -6.97 -5.44 -20.79
C GLY A 164 -6.21 -6.43 -21.67
N ASN A 165 -4.93 -6.16 -21.87
CA ASN A 165 -4.09 -6.92 -22.79
C ASN A 165 -3.70 -8.31 -22.27
N MET A 166 -3.91 -8.57 -20.97
CA MET A 166 -3.42 -9.76 -20.29
C MET A 166 -4.47 -10.37 -19.36
N SER A 167 -4.50 -11.70 -19.26
CA SER A 167 -5.37 -12.39 -18.30
C SER A 167 -4.87 -12.22 -16.86
N TYR A 168 -5.78 -12.30 -15.88
CA TYR A 168 -5.44 -12.26 -14.46
C TYR A 168 -4.42 -13.34 -14.05
N GLN A 169 -4.49 -14.55 -14.61
CA GLN A 169 -3.51 -15.62 -14.36
C GLN A 169 -2.09 -15.26 -14.82
N THR A 170 -1.98 -14.60 -15.97
CA THR A 170 -0.69 -14.15 -16.50
C THR A 170 -0.18 -12.96 -15.69
N ALA A 171 -1.06 -12.05 -15.25
CA ALA A 171 -0.67 -10.95 -14.37
C ALA A 171 -0.12 -11.47 -13.03
N LEU A 172 -0.73 -12.49 -12.42
CA LEU A 172 -0.19 -13.14 -11.21
C LEU A 172 1.16 -13.82 -11.47
N ALA A 173 1.37 -14.40 -12.65
CA ALA A 173 2.67 -14.94 -13.03
C ALA A 173 3.74 -13.84 -13.14
N VAL A 174 3.38 -12.67 -13.66
CA VAL A 174 4.28 -11.51 -13.68
C VAL A 174 4.66 -11.10 -12.26
N VAL A 175 3.69 -10.99 -11.34
CA VAL A 175 3.97 -10.66 -9.92
C VAL A 175 4.86 -11.70 -9.26
N LEU A 176 4.64 -12.99 -9.54
CA LEU A 176 5.48 -14.06 -8.99
C LEU A 176 6.93 -13.95 -9.48
N VAL A 177 7.14 -13.72 -10.78
CA VAL A 177 8.49 -13.56 -11.36
C VAL A 177 9.13 -12.27 -10.87
N GLU A 178 8.36 -11.19 -10.77
CA GLU A 178 8.79 -9.91 -10.21
C GLU A 178 9.30 -10.10 -8.77
N GLY A 179 8.52 -10.75 -7.90
CA GLY A 179 8.95 -11.09 -6.54
C GLY A 179 10.21 -11.96 -6.48
N CYS A 180 10.37 -12.92 -7.40
CA CYS A 180 11.59 -13.73 -7.51
C CYS A 180 12.81 -12.89 -7.95
N VAL A 181 12.65 -12.01 -8.93
CA VAL A 181 13.70 -11.09 -9.38
C VAL A 181 14.05 -10.13 -8.25
N PHE A 182 13.06 -9.63 -7.53
CA PHE A 182 13.23 -8.72 -6.42
C PHE A 182 13.93 -9.36 -5.23
N LEU A 183 13.60 -10.63 -4.93
CA LEU A 183 14.31 -11.46 -3.95
C LEU A 183 15.77 -11.63 -4.36
N ALA A 184 16.04 -11.93 -5.64
CA ALA A 184 17.40 -12.07 -6.14
C ALA A 184 18.20 -10.76 -6.01
N ILE A 185 17.63 -9.63 -6.43
CA ILE A 185 18.25 -8.30 -6.30
C ILE A 185 18.54 -7.97 -4.83
N SER A 186 17.59 -8.28 -3.94
CA SER A 186 17.74 -8.08 -2.49
C SER A 186 18.84 -8.98 -1.93
N ALA A 187 18.90 -10.25 -2.33
CA ALA A 187 19.91 -11.21 -1.90
C ALA A 187 21.34 -10.79 -2.32
N PHE A 188 21.52 -10.23 -3.53
CA PHE A 188 22.80 -9.73 -4.03
C PHE A 188 23.23 -8.37 -3.44
N GLY A 189 22.39 -7.73 -2.61
CA GLY A 189 22.71 -6.44 -1.99
C GLY A 189 22.74 -5.25 -2.97
N ILE A 190 22.25 -5.43 -4.19
CA ILE A 190 22.24 -4.37 -5.23
C ILE A 190 21.19 -3.29 -4.90
N ARG A 191 20.21 -3.64 -4.04
CA ARG A 191 19.09 -2.78 -3.67
C ARG A 191 19.50 -1.47 -3.00
N GLU A 192 20.56 -1.47 -2.20
CA GLU A 192 21.05 -0.23 -1.57
C GLU A 192 21.50 0.80 -2.63
N LYS A 193 22.21 0.34 -3.66
CA LYS A 193 22.60 1.19 -4.78
C LYS A 193 21.37 1.68 -5.54
N LEU A 194 20.38 0.82 -5.75
CA LEU A 194 19.14 1.18 -6.44
C LEU A 194 18.33 2.24 -5.66
N ALA A 195 18.26 2.10 -4.33
CA ALA A 195 17.63 3.07 -3.43
C ALA A 195 18.32 4.45 -3.47
N ARG A 196 19.65 4.46 -3.58
CA ARG A 196 20.46 5.69 -3.68
C ARG A 196 20.40 6.36 -5.05
N LEU A 197 20.01 5.66 -6.11
CA LEU A 197 19.87 6.22 -7.45
C LEU A 197 18.65 7.16 -7.58
N ILE A 198 17.68 7.08 -6.67
CA ILE A 198 16.45 7.86 -6.76
C ILE A 198 16.61 9.19 -6.04
N PRO A 199 16.32 10.32 -6.71
CA PRO A 199 16.34 11.63 -6.08
C PRO A 199 15.38 11.69 -4.90
N GLN A 200 15.85 12.20 -3.76
CA GLN A 200 15.05 12.46 -2.57
C GLN A 200 13.70 13.17 -2.85
N PRO A 201 13.62 14.25 -3.67
CA PRO A 201 12.34 14.91 -3.92
C PRO A 201 11.34 14.01 -4.65
N VAL A 202 11.80 13.18 -5.60
CA VAL A 202 10.94 12.23 -6.30
C VAL A 202 10.48 11.13 -5.35
N ARG A 203 11.37 10.61 -4.49
CA ARG A 203 11.02 9.60 -3.49
C ARG A 203 9.93 10.08 -2.53
N LEU A 204 10.04 11.30 -2.01
CA LEU A 204 9.03 11.92 -1.13
C LEU A 204 7.72 12.18 -1.89
N ALA A 205 7.82 12.68 -3.12
CA ALA A 205 6.67 12.93 -3.98
C ALA A 205 5.94 11.64 -4.38
N CYS A 206 6.64 10.51 -4.55
CA CYS A 206 6.02 9.22 -4.81
C CYS A 206 5.07 8.81 -3.68
N ALA A 207 5.48 8.96 -2.42
CA ALA A 207 4.62 8.65 -1.28
C ALA A 207 3.34 9.51 -1.30
N ALA A 208 3.48 10.81 -1.51
CA ALA A 208 2.34 11.73 -1.60
C ALA A 208 1.44 11.46 -2.83
N GLY A 209 2.04 11.14 -3.98
CA GLY A 209 1.34 10.81 -5.22
C GLY A 209 0.54 9.51 -5.13
N ILE A 210 1.09 8.47 -4.47
CA ILE A 210 0.37 7.24 -4.16
C ILE A 210 -0.82 7.54 -3.24
N GLY A 211 -0.63 8.41 -2.24
CA GLY A 211 -1.71 8.88 -1.36
C GLY A 211 -2.83 9.59 -2.12
N LEU A 212 -2.48 10.50 -3.04
CA LEU A 212 -3.44 11.19 -3.92
C LEU A 212 -4.20 10.21 -4.82
N PHE A 213 -3.50 9.24 -5.39
CA PHE A 213 -4.10 8.22 -6.23
C PHE A 213 -5.10 7.34 -5.45
N ILE A 214 -4.73 6.87 -4.25
CA ILE A 214 -5.63 6.09 -3.39
C ILE A 214 -6.83 6.93 -2.93
N ALA A 215 -6.63 8.20 -2.60
CA ALA A 215 -7.72 9.11 -2.27
C ALA A 215 -8.67 9.30 -3.46
N PHE A 216 -8.13 9.44 -4.68
CA PHE A 216 -8.92 9.52 -5.90
C PHE A 216 -9.76 8.26 -6.11
N VAL A 217 -9.18 7.07 -5.96
CA VAL A 217 -9.92 5.79 -6.00
C VAL A 217 -11.03 5.74 -4.95
N GLY A 218 -10.76 6.22 -3.73
CA GLY A 218 -11.76 6.30 -2.65
C GLY A 218 -12.92 7.28 -2.90
N LEU A 219 -12.76 8.21 -3.84
CA LEU A 219 -13.82 9.14 -4.26
C LEU A 219 -14.65 8.60 -5.44
N GLN A 220 -14.18 7.58 -6.14
CA GLN A 220 -14.89 6.99 -7.29
C GLN A 220 -16.10 6.15 -6.87
N ILE A 221 -16.97 5.84 -7.84
CA ILE A 221 -18.23 5.11 -7.62
C ILE A 221 -17.99 3.63 -7.27
N HIS A 222 -17.05 2.97 -7.97
CA HIS A 222 -16.85 1.52 -7.84
C HIS A 222 -16.22 1.14 -6.49
N GLN A 223 -15.25 1.92 -6.03
CA GLN A 223 -14.42 1.62 -4.86
C GLN A 223 -14.70 2.49 -3.63
N GLY A 224 -15.54 3.53 -3.80
CA GLY A 224 -15.54 4.66 -2.89
C GLY A 224 -16.92 5.20 -2.57
N VAL A 225 -16.94 6.48 -2.17
CA VAL A 225 -18.16 7.22 -1.81
C VAL A 225 -18.97 7.61 -3.05
N GLY A 226 -18.36 7.52 -4.24
CA GLY A 226 -19.00 7.89 -5.50
C GLY A 226 -19.22 9.39 -5.66
N LEU A 227 -18.28 10.23 -5.21
CA LEU A 227 -18.30 11.68 -5.43
C LEU A 227 -17.78 12.06 -6.82
N VAL A 228 -16.84 11.28 -7.36
CA VAL A 228 -16.17 11.52 -8.64
C VAL A 228 -16.60 10.46 -9.66
N GLY A 229 -16.96 10.89 -10.88
CA GLY A 229 -17.36 10.00 -11.97
C GLY A 229 -16.90 10.49 -13.34
N PRO A 230 -16.99 9.64 -14.38
CA PRO A 230 -16.56 9.99 -15.72
C PRO A 230 -17.51 11.01 -16.37
N ASP A 231 -16.94 11.89 -17.18
CA ASP A 231 -17.69 12.82 -18.04
C ASP A 231 -16.95 12.98 -19.38
N PRO A 232 -17.64 12.86 -20.53
CA PRO A 232 -16.99 12.89 -21.84
C PRO A 232 -16.38 14.26 -22.18
N SER A 233 -16.83 15.35 -21.54
CA SER A 233 -16.34 16.71 -21.83
C SER A 233 -15.18 17.14 -20.92
N THR A 234 -15.16 16.64 -19.68
CA THR A 234 -14.23 17.09 -18.64
C THR A 234 -13.35 15.99 -18.05
N LEU A 235 -13.51 14.74 -18.52
CA LEU A 235 -12.97 13.50 -17.97
C LEU A 235 -13.53 13.15 -16.58
N VAL A 236 -13.59 14.13 -15.68
CA VAL A 236 -13.99 13.97 -14.28
C VAL A 236 -15.06 15.01 -13.92
N THR A 237 -16.21 14.54 -13.44
CA THR A 237 -17.30 15.40 -12.94
C THR A 237 -17.75 14.99 -11.54
N ILE A 238 -18.47 15.90 -10.87
CA ILE A 238 -19.16 15.57 -9.63
C ILE A 238 -20.32 14.61 -9.92
N THR A 239 -20.31 13.46 -9.27
CA THR A 239 -21.36 12.45 -9.34
C THR A 239 -22.15 12.38 -8.02
N ALA A 240 -22.27 11.24 -7.35
CA ALA A 240 -23.18 10.99 -6.23
C ALA A 240 -24.65 11.09 -6.62
N CYS A 241 -24.98 10.52 -7.78
CA CYS A 241 -26.31 10.64 -8.37
C CYS A 241 -27.31 9.63 -7.84
N ALA A 242 -28.59 10.02 -7.82
CA ALA A 242 -29.68 9.10 -7.48
C ALA A 242 -29.80 7.98 -8.52
N ASN A 243 -29.60 8.32 -9.79
CA ASN A 243 -29.61 7.37 -10.91
C ASN A 243 -28.28 7.47 -11.68
N THR A 244 -27.62 6.33 -11.83
CA THR A 244 -26.36 6.18 -12.55
C THR A 244 -26.57 5.22 -13.72
N ASN A 245 -25.95 5.49 -14.85
CA ASN A 245 -25.91 4.53 -15.94
C ASN A 245 -25.06 3.31 -15.51
N PRO A 246 -25.63 2.09 -15.49
CA PRO A 246 -24.88 0.91 -15.08
C PRO A 246 -23.72 0.54 -16.02
N GLN A 247 -23.70 1.06 -17.26
CA GLN A 247 -22.66 0.76 -18.25
C GLN A 247 -21.52 1.79 -18.27
N THR A 248 -21.85 3.08 -18.25
CA THR A 248 -20.84 4.14 -18.36
C THR A 248 -20.42 4.73 -17.00
N GLY A 249 -21.17 4.43 -15.93
CA GLY A 249 -20.96 5.07 -14.63
C GLY A 249 -21.35 6.56 -14.61
N GLU A 250 -21.91 7.07 -15.71
CA GLU A 250 -22.33 8.45 -15.84
C GLU A 250 -23.56 8.76 -14.99
N CYS A 251 -23.61 9.97 -14.48
CA CYS A 251 -24.74 10.49 -13.76
C CYS A 251 -25.89 10.85 -14.71
N LEU A 252 -27.01 10.12 -14.65
CA LEU A 252 -28.20 10.40 -15.48
C LEU A 252 -29.07 11.52 -14.87
N GLY A 253 -29.03 11.70 -13.56
CA GLY A 253 -29.78 12.76 -12.88
C GLY A 253 -29.66 12.74 -11.35
N GLY A 254 -29.95 13.88 -10.72
CA GLY A 254 -29.93 14.04 -9.26
C GLY A 254 -28.53 14.04 -8.67
N LYS A 255 -27.66 14.95 -9.13
CA LYS A 255 -26.30 15.14 -8.59
C LYS A 255 -26.33 15.37 -7.08
N MET A 256 -25.43 14.72 -6.33
CA MET A 256 -25.37 14.75 -4.87
C MET A 256 -26.62 14.23 -4.12
N HIS A 257 -27.55 13.54 -4.78
CA HIS A 257 -28.73 12.95 -4.12
C HIS A 257 -28.57 11.46 -3.74
N SER A 258 -27.40 10.86 -3.93
CA SER A 258 -27.16 9.45 -3.55
C SER A 258 -27.16 9.27 -2.02
N PRO A 259 -28.05 8.42 -1.46
CA PRO A 259 -28.05 8.11 -0.03
C PRO A 259 -26.76 7.44 0.44
N LYS A 260 -26.13 6.63 -0.44
CA LYS A 260 -24.86 5.94 -0.16
C LYS A 260 -23.72 6.94 0.04
N PHE A 261 -23.71 8.00 -0.78
CA PHE A 261 -22.73 9.08 -0.66
C PHE A 261 -22.82 9.77 0.69
N TRP A 262 -24.02 10.23 1.07
CA TRP A 262 -24.23 10.94 2.34
C TRP A 262 -23.91 10.09 3.57
N LEU A 263 -24.22 8.79 3.52
CA LEU A 263 -23.83 7.87 4.58
C LEU A 263 -22.30 7.74 4.67
N GLY A 264 -21.61 7.58 3.53
CA GLY A 264 -20.15 7.56 3.48
C GLY A 264 -19.52 8.88 3.98
N SER A 265 -20.09 10.03 3.62
CA SER A 265 -19.67 11.34 4.13
C SER A 265 -19.87 11.49 5.64
N ALA A 266 -20.95 10.95 6.20
CA ALA A 266 -21.14 10.90 7.65
C ALA A 266 -20.08 10.03 8.32
N GLY A 267 -19.75 8.87 7.74
CA GLY A 267 -18.62 8.04 8.16
C GLY A 267 -17.28 8.79 8.11
N PHE A 268 -17.03 9.55 7.04
CA PHE A 268 -15.84 10.39 6.90
C PHE A 268 -15.73 11.41 8.04
N LEU A 269 -16.82 12.12 8.34
CA LEU A 269 -16.86 13.11 9.42
C LEU A 269 -16.56 12.47 10.79
N ILE A 270 -17.09 11.27 11.06
CA ILE A 270 -16.79 10.51 12.27
C ILE A 270 -15.30 10.17 12.34
N THR A 271 -14.72 9.68 11.24
CA THR A 271 -13.29 9.38 11.16
C THR A 271 -12.44 10.63 11.40
N CYS A 272 -12.76 11.76 10.75
CA CYS A 272 -12.06 13.02 10.93
C CYS A 272 -12.15 13.50 12.38
N TYR A 273 -13.34 13.49 12.97
CA TYR A 273 -13.54 13.90 14.36
C TYR A 273 -12.76 13.00 15.34
N GLY A 274 -12.79 11.68 15.11
CA GLY A 274 -12.03 10.71 15.89
C GLY A 274 -10.53 10.95 15.81
N LEU A 275 -10.00 11.29 14.63
CA LEU A 275 -8.60 11.64 14.42
C LEU A 275 -8.22 12.97 15.09
N ILE A 276 -9.08 13.99 15.04
CA ILE A 276 -8.87 15.28 15.73
C ILE A 276 -8.77 15.07 17.25
N LYS A 277 -9.56 14.14 17.79
CA LYS A 277 -9.55 13.78 19.21
C LYS A 277 -8.48 12.74 19.59
N GLU A 278 -7.61 12.38 18.65
CA GLU A 278 -6.56 11.36 18.82
C GLU A 278 -7.09 10.03 19.36
N ILE A 279 -8.33 9.67 18.99
CA ILE A 279 -8.94 8.41 19.41
C ILE A 279 -8.35 7.28 18.58
N LYS A 280 -7.86 6.25 19.28
CA LYS A 280 -7.26 5.06 18.65
C LYS A 280 -8.32 4.28 17.87
N GLY A 281 -7.98 3.86 16.65
CA GLY A 281 -8.91 3.15 15.78
C GLY A 281 -10.01 4.04 15.18
N SER A 282 -9.82 5.36 15.17
CA SER A 282 -10.75 6.34 14.58
C SER A 282 -11.25 5.99 13.18
N MET A 283 -10.39 5.43 12.33
CA MET A 283 -10.75 4.95 10.99
C MET A 283 -11.78 3.80 11.02
N ILE A 284 -11.65 2.87 11.97
CA ILE A 284 -12.60 1.75 12.10
C ILE A 284 -13.96 2.24 12.56
N TYR A 285 -14.05 3.22 13.47
CA TYR A 285 -15.37 3.69 13.93
C TYR A 285 -16.21 4.24 12.77
N GLY A 286 -15.59 4.97 11.83
CA GLY A 286 -16.26 5.42 10.61
C GLY A 286 -16.72 4.26 9.73
N ILE A 287 -15.85 3.27 9.48
CA ILE A 287 -16.18 2.07 8.68
C ILE A 287 -17.32 1.30 9.34
N VAL A 288 -17.22 1.02 10.65
CA VAL A 288 -18.22 0.26 11.42
C VAL A 288 -19.55 0.99 11.43
N PHE A 289 -19.57 2.30 11.64
CA PHE A 289 -20.79 3.10 11.62
C PHE A 289 -21.54 2.97 10.28
N VAL A 290 -20.84 3.19 9.17
CA VAL A 290 -21.43 3.08 7.82
C VAL A 290 -21.87 1.65 7.53
N THR A 291 -21.05 0.67 7.92
CA THR A 291 -21.32 -0.76 7.68
C THR A 291 -22.55 -1.24 8.44
N LEU A 292 -22.68 -0.89 9.73
CA LEU A 292 -23.83 -1.25 10.57
C LEU A 292 -25.14 -0.70 10.00
N ILE A 293 -25.14 0.55 9.55
CA ILE A 293 -26.33 1.15 8.90
C ILE A 293 -26.64 0.44 7.58
N SER A 294 -25.61 0.04 6.84
CA SER A 294 -25.76 -0.61 5.53
C SER A 294 -26.18 -2.09 5.63
N TRP A 295 -26.16 -2.71 6.81
CA TRP A 295 -26.66 -4.08 7.01
C TRP A 295 -28.18 -4.17 7.09
N PHE A 296 -28.88 -3.07 7.41
CA PHE A 296 -30.34 -3.08 7.48
C PHE A 296 -30.95 -3.24 6.08
N ARG A 297 -31.61 -4.39 5.85
CA ARG A 297 -32.36 -4.68 4.62
C ARG A 297 -33.57 -3.75 4.49
N GLY A 298 -33.90 -3.36 3.26
CA GLY A 298 -35.04 -2.47 2.95
C GLY A 298 -34.71 -0.97 2.91
N THR A 299 -33.44 -0.60 3.08
CA THR A 299 -32.97 0.79 2.91
C THR A 299 -32.25 0.97 1.57
N HIS A 300 -32.26 2.19 1.00
CA HIS A 300 -31.52 2.50 -0.24
C HIS A 300 -29.99 2.41 -0.10
N VAL A 301 -29.50 2.25 1.13
CA VAL A 301 -28.06 2.12 1.48
C VAL A 301 -27.67 0.69 1.81
N THR A 302 -28.56 -0.30 1.58
CA THR A 302 -28.29 -1.68 1.97
C THR A 302 -27.21 -2.35 1.10
N VAL A 303 -26.34 -3.15 1.73
CA VAL A 303 -25.42 -4.09 1.05
C VAL A 303 -26.16 -5.34 0.56
N PHE A 304 -27.31 -5.65 1.15
CA PHE A 304 -28.09 -6.84 0.85
C PHE A 304 -29.40 -6.45 0.14
N PRO A 305 -29.35 -6.11 -1.16
CA PRO A 305 -30.57 -5.83 -1.91
C PRO A 305 -31.47 -7.08 -1.95
N ASN A 306 -32.77 -6.89 -2.15
CA ASN A 306 -33.73 -7.99 -2.28
C ASN A 306 -33.64 -8.63 -3.68
N THR A 307 -32.47 -9.17 -3.99
CA THR A 307 -32.18 -9.95 -5.21
C THR A 307 -31.62 -11.31 -4.80
N PRO A 308 -31.65 -12.33 -5.68
CA PRO A 308 -31.10 -13.66 -5.37
C PRO A 308 -29.65 -13.60 -4.88
N VAL A 309 -28.84 -12.71 -5.45
CA VAL A 309 -27.43 -12.48 -5.06
C VAL A 309 -27.33 -11.81 -3.68
N GLY A 310 -28.25 -10.89 -3.36
CA GLY A 310 -28.31 -10.27 -2.03
C GLY A 310 -28.74 -11.25 -0.95
N ASP A 311 -29.65 -12.18 -1.27
CA ASP A 311 -30.09 -13.24 -0.35
C ASP A 311 -29.00 -14.27 -0.06
N THR A 312 -28.24 -14.70 -1.07
CA THR A 312 -27.08 -15.59 -0.86
C THR A 312 -25.99 -14.92 -0.02
N SER A 313 -25.69 -13.66 -0.31
CA SER A 313 -24.72 -12.85 0.46
C SER A 313 -25.18 -12.65 1.91
N TYR A 314 -26.47 -12.44 2.14
CA TYR A 314 -27.04 -12.32 3.49
C TYR A 314 -27.03 -13.65 4.25
N ASN A 315 -27.27 -14.77 3.57
CA ASN A 315 -27.15 -16.09 4.19
C ASN A 315 -25.70 -16.44 4.54
N TYR A 316 -24.74 -16.02 3.71
CA TYR A 316 -23.32 -16.14 4.03
C TYR A 316 -22.95 -15.28 5.25
N PHE A 317 -23.37 -14.01 5.26
CA PHE A 317 -23.19 -13.10 6.40
C PHE A 317 -23.71 -13.68 7.73
N LYS A 318 -24.90 -14.31 7.72
CA LYS A 318 -25.50 -14.93 8.91
C LYS A 318 -24.69 -16.07 9.53
N LYS A 319 -23.73 -16.67 8.81
CA LYS A 319 -22.85 -17.68 9.39
C LYS A 319 -21.92 -17.09 10.46
N VAL A 320 -21.63 -15.78 10.40
CA VAL A 320 -20.76 -14.98 11.28
C VAL A 320 -19.30 -15.46 11.31
N VAL A 321 -19.09 -16.76 11.51
CA VAL A 321 -17.81 -17.46 11.47
C VAL A 321 -17.92 -18.58 10.43
N ASP A 322 -17.06 -18.53 9.41
CA ASP A 322 -16.93 -19.60 8.41
C ASP A 322 -15.46 -19.70 7.97
N PHE A 323 -14.99 -20.92 7.76
CA PHE A 323 -13.66 -21.16 7.20
C PHE A 323 -13.77 -21.29 5.69
N HIS A 324 -13.65 -20.15 5.00
CA HIS A 324 -13.65 -20.14 3.56
C HIS A 324 -12.31 -20.67 3.02
N LYS A 325 -12.34 -21.82 2.35
CA LYS A 325 -11.16 -22.36 1.67
C LYS A 325 -11.00 -21.67 0.32
N ILE A 326 -9.80 -21.22 -0.01
CA ILE A 326 -9.48 -20.68 -1.34
C ILE A 326 -9.67 -21.80 -2.38
N GLN A 327 -10.50 -21.55 -3.40
CA GLN A 327 -10.83 -22.51 -4.46
C GLN A 327 -10.38 -22.04 -5.84
N SER A 328 -10.42 -20.74 -6.13
CA SER A 328 -10.14 -20.21 -7.46
C SER A 328 -8.83 -19.44 -7.57
N THR A 329 -8.38 -18.73 -6.54
CA THR A 329 -7.22 -17.82 -6.67
C THR A 329 -5.87 -18.46 -6.31
N ALA A 330 -5.85 -19.47 -5.45
CA ALA A 330 -4.61 -20.12 -5.03
C ALA A 330 -3.99 -20.94 -6.18
N GLY A 331 -2.71 -20.67 -6.46
CA GLY A 331 -1.97 -21.35 -7.52
C GLY A 331 -2.42 -20.98 -8.94
N ALA A 332 -3.21 -19.93 -9.09
CA ALA A 332 -3.80 -19.53 -10.36
C ALA A 332 -2.80 -18.77 -11.25
N VAL A 333 -1.58 -19.28 -11.33
CA VAL A 333 -0.44 -18.72 -12.05
C VAL A 333 -0.30 -19.42 -13.40
N SER A 334 -0.27 -18.67 -14.50
CA SER A 334 -0.12 -19.23 -15.84
C SER A 334 1.00 -18.57 -16.62
N PHE A 335 1.98 -19.39 -17.04
CA PHE A 335 3.12 -18.98 -17.87
C PHE A 335 2.87 -19.14 -19.38
N SER A 336 1.66 -19.55 -19.79
CA SER A 336 1.37 -19.90 -21.19
C SER A 336 1.60 -18.75 -22.18
N ASN A 337 1.35 -17.51 -21.77
CA ASN A 337 1.48 -16.31 -22.60
C ASN A 337 2.70 -15.43 -22.22
N PHE A 338 3.69 -15.98 -21.51
CA PHE A 338 4.77 -15.17 -20.94
C PHE A 338 5.72 -14.55 -21.97
N ASN A 339 5.75 -15.08 -23.21
CA ASN A 339 6.68 -14.63 -24.25
C ASN A 339 6.24 -13.34 -25.00
N ARG A 340 5.19 -12.64 -24.54
CA ARG A 340 4.72 -11.39 -25.17
C ARG A 340 5.53 -10.19 -24.66
N SER A 341 5.77 -9.20 -25.52
CA SER A 341 6.48 -7.97 -25.14
C SER A 341 5.78 -7.19 -24.02
N GLU A 342 4.44 -7.22 -24.00
CA GLU A 342 3.61 -6.57 -22.98
C GLU A 342 3.88 -7.12 -21.57
N VAL A 343 4.13 -8.43 -21.45
CA VAL A 343 4.46 -9.10 -20.18
C VAL A 343 5.77 -8.56 -19.61
N TRP A 344 6.78 -8.36 -20.47
CA TRP A 344 8.08 -7.82 -20.06
C TRP A 344 7.98 -6.35 -19.66
N VAL A 345 7.19 -5.55 -20.37
CA VAL A 345 6.92 -4.16 -19.99
C VAL A 345 6.21 -4.11 -18.64
N ALA A 346 5.19 -4.94 -18.43
CA ALA A 346 4.48 -5.06 -17.17
C ALA A 346 5.41 -5.49 -16.02
N LEU A 347 6.28 -6.46 -16.26
CA LEU A 347 7.26 -6.95 -15.28
C LEU A 347 8.25 -5.86 -14.86
N VAL A 348 8.85 -5.15 -15.83
CA VAL A 348 9.77 -4.06 -15.53
C VAL A 348 9.05 -2.92 -14.82
N THR A 349 7.80 -2.63 -15.20
CA THR A 349 7.01 -1.57 -14.59
C THR A 349 6.64 -1.91 -13.14
N LEU A 350 6.15 -3.12 -12.87
CA LEU A 350 5.84 -3.59 -11.53
C LEU A 350 7.09 -3.61 -10.65
N LEU A 351 8.19 -4.20 -11.15
CA LEU A 351 9.45 -4.29 -10.41
C LEU A 351 9.94 -2.90 -9.98
N TYR A 352 9.97 -1.94 -10.91
CA TYR A 352 10.38 -0.58 -10.61
C TYR A 352 9.41 0.13 -9.65
N VAL A 353 8.10 0.04 -9.89
CA VAL A 353 7.11 0.66 -8.99
C VAL A 353 7.21 0.09 -7.58
N ASP A 354 7.37 -1.22 -7.42
CA ASP A 354 7.48 -1.88 -6.13
C ASP A 354 8.79 -1.51 -5.42
N VAL A 355 9.94 -1.59 -6.13
CA VAL A 355 11.24 -1.13 -5.61
C VAL A 355 11.10 0.27 -5.02
N LEU A 356 10.49 1.20 -5.73
CA LEU A 356 10.39 2.59 -5.31
C LEU A 356 9.41 2.81 -4.16
N ALA A 357 8.21 2.24 -4.27
CA ALA A 357 7.19 2.38 -3.24
C ALA A 357 7.68 1.78 -1.93
N THR A 358 8.19 0.55 -1.98
CA THR A 358 8.65 -0.19 -0.80
C THR A 358 9.89 0.44 -0.17
N THR A 359 10.87 0.88 -0.98
CA THR A 359 12.04 1.59 -0.45
C THR A 359 11.65 2.91 0.20
N GLY A 360 10.75 3.67 -0.43
CA GLY A 360 10.24 4.92 0.12
C GLY A 360 9.51 4.72 1.45
N THR A 361 8.55 3.79 1.51
CA THR A 361 7.75 3.55 2.71
C THR A 361 8.57 2.97 3.85
N LEU A 362 9.44 1.97 3.59
CA LEU A 362 10.31 1.40 4.62
C LEU A 362 11.23 2.45 5.21
N TYR A 363 11.86 3.27 4.37
CA TYR A 363 12.75 4.34 4.84
C TYR A 363 11.98 5.36 5.69
N THR A 364 10.83 5.86 5.22
CA THR A 364 10.02 6.82 5.99
C THR A 364 9.54 6.24 7.31
N MET A 365 9.13 4.97 7.35
CA MET A 365 8.74 4.31 8.59
C MET A 365 9.93 4.07 9.52
N ALA A 366 11.09 3.71 8.98
CA ALA A 366 12.33 3.57 9.74
C ALA A 366 12.74 4.91 10.36
N GLU A 367 12.63 6.01 9.61
CA GLU A 367 12.93 7.37 10.08
C GLU A 367 11.98 7.78 11.22
N MET A 368 10.68 7.55 11.04
CA MET A 368 9.68 7.80 12.09
C MET A 368 9.92 6.95 13.35
N GLY A 369 10.45 5.74 13.19
CA GLY A 369 10.82 4.84 14.28
C GLY A 369 12.17 5.17 14.93
N GLY A 370 12.98 6.04 14.32
CA GLY A 370 14.34 6.36 14.75
C GLY A 370 15.34 5.23 14.49
N PHE A 371 15.16 4.46 13.41
CA PHE A 371 16.01 3.33 13.01
C PHE A 371 17.02 3.67 11.89
N VAL A 372 17.01 4.89 11.39
CA VAL A 372 17.87 5.35 10.28
C VAL A 372 19.25 5.74 10.80
N ASN A 373 20.29 5.31 10.07
CA ASN A 373 21.69 5.60 10.35
C ASN A 373 22.17 6.81 9.52
N ASP A 374 23.29 7.42 9.93
CA ASP A 374 23.88 8.59 9.25
C ASP A 374 24.31 8.32 7.80
N GLU A 375 24.54 7.05 7.43
CA GLU A 375 24.89 6.62 6.07
C GLU A 375 23.68 6.50 5.12
N GLY A 376 22.47 6.77 5.62
CA GLY A 376 21.23 6.73 4.82
C GLY A 376 20.55 5.36 4.70
N GLY A 377 21.05 4.33 5.41
CA GLY A 377 20.39 3.03 5.58
C GLY A 377 19.65 2.91 6.94
N PHE A 378 19.05 1.76 7.24
CA PHE A 378 18.38 1.52 8.54
C PHE A 378 18.63 0.11 9.13
N GLU A 379 18.48 -0.03 10.46
CA GLU A 379 18.70 -1.31 11.14
C GLU A 379 17.78 -2.41 10.59
N GLY A 380 18.37 -3.52 10.11
CA GLY A 380 17.62 -4.66 9.60
C GLY A 380 17.11 -4.51 8.16
N GLU A 381 17.57 -3.50 7.41
CA GLU A 381 17.13 -3.23 6.04
C GLU A 381 17.21 -4.43 5.09
N TYR A 382 18.33 -5.17 5.11
CA TYR A 382 18.53 -6.34 4.24
C TYR A 382 17.46 -7.42 4.49
N LEU A 383 17.18 -7.73 5.75
CA LEU A 383 16.17 -8.71 6.13
C LEU A 383 14.75 -8.19 5.85
N ALA A 384 14.50 -6.90 6.07
CA ALA A 384 13.21 -6.28 5.75
C ALA A 384 12.88 -6.43 4.25
N TYR A 385 13.86 -6.16 3.40
CA TYR A 385 13.74 -6.29 1.95
C TYR A 385 13.57 -7.73 1.46
N LEU A 386 14.29 -8.69 2.07
CA LEU A 386 14.10 -10.12 1.78
C LEU A 386 12.72 -10.61 2.21
N VAL A 387 12.24 -10.18 3.37
CA VAL A 387 10.90 -10.52 3.86
C VAL A 387 9.84 -9.99 2.93
N ASP A 388 9.96 -8.72 2.52
CA ASP A 388 9.01 -8.07 1.62
C ASP A 388 8.92 -8.82 0.28
N ALA A 389 10.05 -9.09 -0.37
CA ALA A 389 10.12 -9.87 -1.60
C ALA A 389 9.57 -11.31 -1.43
N GLY A 390 9.97 -12.00 -0.35
CA GLY A 390 9.49 -13.35 -0.05
C GLY A 390 7.98 -13.38 0.21
N SER A 391 7.45 -12.33 0.83
CA SER A 391 6.01 -12.17 1.08
C SER A 391 5.27 -11.94 -0.23
N THR A 392 5.81 -11.16 -1.17
CA THR A 392 5.26 -10.99 -2.53
C THR A 392 5.19 -12.32 -3.31
N ILE A 393 6.20 -13.17 -3.20
CA ILE A 393 6.18 -14.52 -3.80
C ILE A 393 5.04 -15.37 -3.20
N VAL A 394 4.89 -15.35 -1.88
CA VAL A 394 3.79 -16.07 -1.21
C VAL A 394 2.43 -15.46 -1.56
N GLY A 395 2.34 -14.14 -1.63
CA GLY A 395 1.12 -13.40 -1.98
C GLY A 395 0.64 -13.72 -3.39
N SER A 396 1.53 -13.65 -4.38
CA SER A 396 1.20 -14.00 -5.77
C SER A 396 0.74 -15.46 -5.92
N ALA A 397 1.34 -16.38 -5.18
CA ALA A 397 0.88 -17.77 -5.14
C ALA A 397 -0.53 -17.93 -4.55
N LEU A 398 -0.97 -17.04 -3.66
CA LEU A 398 -2.32 -17.00 -3.10
C LEU A 398 -3.32 -16.21 -3.96
N GLY A 399 -2.83 -15.47 -4.96
CA GLY A 399 -3.63 -14.66 -5.87
C GLY A 399 -3.75 -13.18 -5.49
N VAL A 400 -2.86 -12.65 -4.65
CA VAL A 400 -2.83 -11.19 -4.36
C VAL A 400 -1.68 -10.51 -5.11
N SER A 401 -1.74 -9.18 -5.18
CA SER A 401 -0.68 -8.36 -5.78
C SER A 401 0.58 -8.32 -4.88
N PRO A 402 1.66 -7.62 -5.31
CA PRO A 402 2.84 -7.40 -4.47
C PRO A 402 2.49 -6.93 -3.06
N ILE A 403 3.15 -7.53 -2.07
CA ILE A 403 3.02 -7.15 -0.67
C ILE A 403 4.01 -6.04 -0.40
N ALA A 404 3.54 -4.98 0.26
CA ALA A 404 4.37 -3.84 0.61
C ALA A 404 4.23 -3.51 2.09
N THR A 405 5.16 -2.71 2.59
CA THR A 405 5.08 -2.13 3.93
C THR A 405 4.08 -0.99 4.00
N TYR A 406 3.21 -1.01 5.02
CA TYR A 406 2.11 -0.07 5.18
C TYR A 406 2.46 1.12 6.06
N VAL A 407 2.03 2.31 5.62
CA VAL A 407 2.29 3.60 6.29
C VAL A 407 1.49 3.79 7.58
N GLU A 408 0.41 3.03 7.72
CA GLU A 408 -0.45 2.91 8.90
C GLU A 408 0.32 2.37 10.11
N SER A 409 1.45 1.68 9.87
CA SER A 409 2.41 1.31 10.92
C SER A 409 2.90 2.51 11.72
N SER A 410 2.81 3.72 11.16
CA SER A 410 3.05 4.97 11.88
C SER A 410 2.15 5.15 13.12
N ALA A 411 0.93 4.61 13.13
CA ALA A 411 0.05 4.66 14.29
C ALA A 411 0.62 3.83 15.46
N GLY A 412 1.08 2.61 15.19
CA GLY A 412 1.77 1.77 16.19
C GLY A 412 3.10 2.36 16.65
N LEU A 413 3.87 2.96 15.74
CA LEU A 413 5.10 3.67 16.08
C LEU A 413 4.82 4.85 17.04
N ARG A 414 3.74 5.61 16.84
CA ARG A 414 3.30 6.69 17.74
C ARG A 414 2.81 6.18 19.09
N GLU A 415 2.16 5.01 19.11
CA GLU A 415 1.84 4.30 20.35
C GLU A 415 3.08 3.79 21.10
N GLY A 416 4.22 3.85 20.42
CA GLY A 416 5.55 3.59 20.93
C GLY A 416 5.98 2.15 20.80
N GLY A 417 5.41 1.41 19.84
CA GLY A 417 5.96 0.16 19.34
C GLY A 417 7.29 0.40 18.64
N ARG A 418 8.29 -0.40 18.96
CA ARG A 418 9.68 -0.26 18.49
C ARG A 418 10.31 -1.58 18.07
N THR A 419 9.64 -2.70 18.23
CA THR A 419 10.22 -4.03 17.97
C THR A 419 9.34 -4.83 17.03
N GLY A 420 9.90 -5.90 16.50
CA GLY A 420 9.17 -6.87 15.68
C GLY A 420 7.99 -7.53 16.39
N LEU A 421 7.90 -7.45 17.72
CA LEU A 421 6.74 -7.92 18.48
C LEU A 421 5.45 -7.18 18.07
N THR A 422 5.56 -5.90 17.70
CA THR A 422 4.46 -5.13 17.12
C THR A 422 3.98 -5.78 15.81
N ALA A 423 4.91 -6.16 14.92
CA ALA A 423 4.59 -6.80 13.64
C ALA A 423 4.03 -8.23 13.81
N VAL A 424 4.55 -9.01 14.76
CA VAL A 424 3.99 -10.32 15.13
C VAL A 424 2.56 -10.16 15.64
N THR A 425 2.29 -9.15 16.48
CA THR A 425 0.94 -8.86 16.97
C THR A 425 -0.01 -8.55 15.81
N ILE A 426 0.42 -7.72 14.85
CA ILE A 426 -0.37 -7.41 13.65
C ILE A 426 -0.71 -8.70 12.87
N GLY A 427 0.28 -9.57 12.66
CA GLY A 427 0.07 -10.85 11.99
C GLY A 427 -0.89 -11.78 12.73
N LEU A 428 -0.83 -11.82 14.06
CA LEU A 428 -1.80 -12.55 14.89
C LEU A 428 -3.22 -11.96 14.79
N CYS A 429 -3.36 -10.64 14.69
CA CYS A 429 -4.66 -10.01 14.46
C CYS A 429 -5.24 -10.35 13.08
N PHE A 430 -4.39 -10.41 12.03
CA PHE A 430 -4.81 -10.94 10.73
C PHE A 430 -5.26 -12.40 10.84
N PHE A 431 -4.50 -13.25 11.55
CA PHE A 431 -4.91 -14.63 11.81
C PHE A 431 -6.29 -14.72 12.46
N VAL A 432 -6.57 -13.91 13.49
CA VAL A 432 -7.88 -13.86 14.14
C VAL A 432 -8.98 -13.39 13.18
N SER A 433 -8.66 -12.50 12.25
CA SER A 433 -9.61 -12.00 11.24
C SER A 433 -10.10 -13.08 10.28
N LEU A 434 -9.33 -14.17 10.11
CA LEU A 434 -9.72 -15.32 9.28
C LEU A 434 -11.01 -15.97 9.77
N PHE A 435 -11.27 -15.96 11.08
CA PHE A 435 -12.51 -16.53 11.62
C PHE A 435 -13.74 -15.65 11.32
N PHE A 436 -13.55 -14.37 11.01
CA PHE A 436 -14.65 -13.40 10.81
C PHE A 436 -14.84 -13.01 9.33
N ILE A 437 -14.43 -13.86 8.39
CA ILE A 437 -14.55 -13.58 6.94
C ILE A 437 -15.98 -13.20 6.52
N PRO A 438 -17.05 -13.92 6.92
CA PRO A 438 -18.41 -13.54 6.50
C PRO A 438 -18.82 -12.13 6.93
N LEU A 439 -18.27 -11.65 8.05
CA LEU A 439 -18.46 -10.30 8.53
C LEU A 439 -17.69 -9.30 7.65
N LEU A 440 -16.42 -9.58 7.39
CA LEU A 440 -15.54 -8.70 6.62
C LEU A 440 -15.96 -8.60 5.16
N SER A 441 -16.39 -9.68 4.52
CA SER A 441 -16.86 -9.66 3.12
C SER A 441 -18.12 -8.79 2.91
N SER A 442 -18.86 -8.50 3.99
CA SER A 442 -20.08 -7.68 3.95
C SER A 442 -19.85 -6.17 4.04
N VAL A 443 -18.60 -5.72 4.18
CA VAL A 443 -18.27 -4.28 4.26
C VAL A 443 -18.51 -3.61 2.90
N PRO A 444 -19.34 -2.55 2.82
CA PRO A 444 -19.60 -1.87 1.57
C PRO A 444 -18.44 -0.99 1.08
N PRO A 445 -18.31 -0.78 -0.25
CA PRO A 445 -17.34 0.16 -0.81
C PRO A 445 -17.49 1.61 -0.30
N TRP A 446 -18.72 2.08 -0.06
CA TRP A 446 -18.96 3.43 0.47
C TRP A 446 -18.57 3.62 1.95
N ALA A 447 -18.35 2.53 2.71
CA ALA A 447 -17.73 2.60 4.04
C ALA A 447 -16.21 2.73 3.97
N ILE A 448 -15.62 2.14 2.94
CA ILE A 448 -14.19 2.06 2.70
C ILE A 448 -13.64 3.38 2.13
N GLY A 449 -14.33 3.93 1.12
CA GLY A 449 -13.91 5.14 0.40
C GLY A 449 -13.43 6.29 1.29
N PRO A 450 -14.18 6.67 2.35
CA PRO A 450 -13.76 7.71 3.30
C PRO A 450 -12.41 7.43 3.96
N SER A 451 -12.14 6.17 4.28
CA SER A 451 -10.90 5.75 4.94
C SER A 451 -9.72 5.85 3.96
N LEU A 452 -9.91 5.49 2.69
CA LEU A 452 -8.89 5.67 1.65
C LEU A 452 -8.52 7.14 1.44
N VAL A 453 -9.51 8.04 1.49
CA VAL A 453 -9.26 9.49 1.45
C VAL A 453 -8.43 9.93 2.66
N MET A 454 -8.74 9.43 3.87
CA MET A 454 -7.94 9.76 5.06
C MET A 454 -6.52 9.20 5.03
N VAL A 455 -6.30 8.03 4.43
CA VAL A 455 -4.95 7.49 4.18
C VAL A 455 -4.17 8.44 3.27
N GLY A 456 -4.80 8.94 2.20
CA GLY A 456 -4.20 9.96 1.34
C GLY A 456 -3.79 11.23 2.10
N VAL A 457 -4.62 11.70 3.04
CA VAL A 457 -4.30 12.84 3.92
C VAL A 457 -3.07 12.54 4.78
N MET A 458 -2.92 11.33 5.31
CA MET A 458 -1.75 10.96 6.13
C MET A 458 -0.46 10.94 5.30
N MET A 459 -0.51 10.44 4.07
CA MET A 459 0.64 10.38 3.15
C MET A 459 1.06 11.75 2.63
N MET A 460 0.13 12.71 2.57
CA MET A 460 0.41 14.09 2.16
C MET A 460 1.41 14.80 3.09
N LYS A 461 1.64 14.29 4.31
CA LYS A 461 2.63 14.85 5.23
C LYS A 461 4.05 14.88 4.64
N ALA A 462 4.40 13.91 3.80
CA ALA A 462 5.72 13.83 3.14
C ALA A 462 6.01 15.02 2.23
N VAL A 463 4.97 15.73 1.76
CA VAL A 463 5.11 16.93 0.93
C VAL A 463 5.81 18.07 1.65
N LYS A 464 5.70 18.12 2.99
CA LYS A 464 6.35 19.15 3.81
C LYS A 464 7.87 19.07 3.73
N ASP A 465 8.41 17.87 3.56
CA ASP A 465 9.86 17.62 3.60
C ASP A 465 10.53 17.89 2.24
N ILE A 466 9.76 18.26 1.22
CA ILE A 466 10.25 18.63 -0.11
C ILE A 466 10.65 20.11 -0.09
N ASN A 467 11.82 20.45 -0.64
CA ASN A 467 12.28 21.82 -0.72
C ASN A 467 11.57 22.60 -1.86
N TRP A 468 10.42 23.19 -1.52
CA TRP A 468 9.62 24.01 -2.44
C TRP A 468 10.31 25.32 -2.88
N GLY A 469 11.37 25.76 -2.18
CA GLY A 469 12.14 26.93 -2.57
C GLY A 469 13.04 26.70 -3.79
N ASN A 470 13.40 25.44 -4.07
CA ASN A 470 14.21 25.07 -5.22
C ASN A 470 13.34 24.47 -6.32
N MET A 471 13.14 25.20 -7.43
CA MET A 471 12.31 24.74 -8.55
C MET A 471 12.86 23.46 -9.22
N LYS A 472 14.17 23.18 -9.11
CA LYS A 472 14.77 21.93 -9.62
C LYS A 472 14.29 20.69 -8.87
N GLU A 473 13.78 20.85 -7.66
CA GLU A 473 13.23 19.78 -6.83
C GLU A 473 11.71 19.84 -6.78
N ALA A 474 11.14 21.04 -6.66
CA ALA A 474 9.70 21.26 -6.56
C ALA A 474 8.93 20.83 -7.83
N VAL A 475 9.45 21.14 -9.02
CA VAL A 475 8.75 20.83 -10.28
C VAL A 475 8.69 19.31 -10.54
N PRO A 476 9.80 18.54 -10.43
CA PRO A 476 9.72 17.09 -10.52
C PRO A 476 8.77 16.46 -9.50
N ALA A 477 8.82 16.92 -8.25
CA ALA A 477 7.93 16.45 -7.19
C ALA A 477 6.45 16.70 -7.53
N PHE A 478 6.12 17.90 -7.99
CA PHE A 478 4.75 18.27 -8.37
C PHE A 478 4.22 17.39 -9.52
N ILE A 479 5.03 17.18 -10.56
CA ILE A 479 4.65 16.35 -11.71
C ILE A 479 4.46 14.90 -11.29
N THR A 480 5.32 14.37 -10.41
CA THR A 480 5.15 13.02 -9.84
C THR A 480 3.81 12.89 -9.13
N MET A 481 3.45 13.84 -8.27
CA MET A 481 2.19 13.80 -7.53
C MET A 481 0.95 13.95 -8.42
N LEU A 482 1.02 14.80 -9.45
CA LEU A 482 -0.11 15.14 -10.31
C LEU A 482 -0.44 14.03 -11.32
N LEU A 483 0.58 13.47 -11.96
CA LEU A 483 0.38 12.50 -13.05
C LEU A 483 -0.16 11.16 -12.55
N MET A 484 0.13 10.74 -11.31
CA MET A 484 -0.36 9.46 -10.77
C MET A 484 -1.89 9.35 -10.79
N PRO A 485 -2.67 10.24 -10.15
CA PRO A 485 -4.13 10.19 -10.19
C PRO A 485 -4.70 10.46 -11.58
N LEU A 486 -4.15 11.42 -12.32
CA LEU A 486 -4.72 11.84 -13.60
C LEU A 486 -4.51 10.83 -14.73
N THR A 487 -3.40 10.09 -14.71
CA THR A 487 -3.13 9.05 -15.72
C THR A 487 -3.50 7.65 -15.24
N TYR A 488 -4.03 7.54 -14.01
CA TYR A 488 -4.38 6.27 -13.38
C TYR A 488 -3.22 5.25 -13.36
N SER A 489 -1.97 5.75 -13.37
CA SER A 489 -0.76 4.96 -13.46
C SER A 489 0.34 5.56 -12.59
N ILE A 490 0.73 4.81 -11.58
CA ILE A 490 1.82 5.19 -10.68
C ILE A 490 3.12 5.34 -11.47
N ALA A 491 3.40 4.38 -12.35
CA ALA A 491 4.60 4.36 -13.18
C ALA A 491 4.78 5.64 -14.01
N ASN A 492 3.72 6.11 -14.66
CA ASN A 492 3.76 7.34 -15.47
C ASN A 492 4.12 8.55 -14.61
N GLY A 493 3.60 8.64 -13.39
CA GLY A 493 3.95 9.71 -12.46
C GLY A 493 5.41 9.70 -12.07
N ILE A 494 5.97 8.53 -11.74
CA ILE A 494 7.38 8.48 -11.37
C ILE A 494 8.30 8.73 -12.57
N ILE A 495 8.01 8.16 -13.73
CA ILE A 495 8.79 8.37 -14.96
C ILE A 495 8.81 9.86 -15.31
N GLY A 496 7.66 10.54 -15.26
CA GLY A 496 7.58 11.99 -15.47
C GLY A 496 8.42 12.78 -14.46
N GLY A 497 8.39 12.38 -13.20
CA GLY A 497 9.21 12.97 -12.13
C GLY A 497 10.70 12.85 -12.35
N ILE A 498 11.20 11.61 -12.50
CA ILE A 498 12.62 11.35 -12.71
C ILE A 498 13.10 11.99 -14.01
N GLY A 499 12.34 11.85 -15.09
CA GLY A 499 12.66 12.45 -16.38
C GLY A 499 12.86 13.95 -16.28
N LEU A 500 11.96 14.64 -15.57
CA LEU A 500 12.05 16.07 -15.37
C LEU A 500 13.18 16.48 -14.42
N TYR A 501 13.41 15.70 -13.36
CA TYR A 501 14.54 15.93 -12.45
C TYR A 501 15.87 15.82 -13.19
N ILE A 502 16.03 14.81 -14.04
CA ILE A 502 17.23 14.64 -14.87
C ILE A 502 17.34 15.80 -15.86
N ALA A 503 16.26 16.17 -16.56
CA ALA A 503 16.28 17.26 -17.54
C ALA A 503 16.67 18.62 -16.92
N LEU A 504 16.13 18.94 -15.73
CA LEU A 504 16.43 20.21 -15.05
C LEU A 504 17.85 20.25 -14.47
N ASN A 505 18.38 19.12 -14.01
CA ASN A 505 19.75 19.02 -13.52
C ASN A 505 20.77 18.78 -14.64
N LEU A 506 20.33 18.47 -15.86
CA LEU A 506 21.21 18.21 -17.00
C LEU A 506 22.16 19.39 -17.29
N TYR A 507 21.66 20.63 -17.17
CA TYR A 507 22.48 21.83 -17.34
C TYR A 507 23.60 21.91 -16.30
N ASP A 508 23.29 21.66 -15.02
CA ASP A 508 24.29 21.67 -13.95
C ASP A 508 25.30 20.55 -14.12
N TYR A 509 24.85 19.34 -14.47
CA TYR A 509 25.73 18.21 -14.76
C TYR A 509 26.67 18.51 -15.92
N LEU A 510 26.17 19.12 -17.00
CA LEU A 510 26.99 19.54 -18.14
C LEU A 510 28.00 20.63 -17.75
N VAL A 511 27.61 21.62 -16.93
CA VAL A 511 28.52 22.67 -16.46
C VAL A 511 29.60 22.10 -15.53
N VAL A 512 29.24 21.17 -14.64
CA VAL A 512 30.21 20.47 -13.77
C VAL A 512 31.15 19.60 -14.60
N LEU A 513 30.64 18.87 -15.59
CA LEU A 513 31.45 18.06 -16.50
C LEU A 513 32.41 18.93 -17.31
N LEU A 514 31.95 20.07 -17.84
CA LEU A 514 32.80 21.02 -18.58
C LEU A 514 33.86 21.66 -17.67
N LYS A 515 33.53 22.02 -16.42
CA LYS A 515 34.50 22.51 -15.44
C LYS A 515 35.53 21.43 -15.08
N TRP A 516 35.10 20.18 -14.95
CA TRP A 516 35.98 19.04 -14.68
C TRP A 516 36.91 18.77 -15.86
N LEU A 517 36.39 18.75 -17.10
CA LEU A 517 37.18 18.63 -18.33
C LEU A 517 38.18 19.79 -18.48
N ALA A 518 37.77 21.03 -18.17
CA ALA A 518 38.67 22.18 -18.18
C ALA A 518 39.77 22.06 -17.11
N LYS A 519 39.45 21.53 -15.91
CA LYS A 519 40.43 21.27 -14.86
C LYS A 519 41.42 20.17 -15.26
N MET A 520 40.94 19.07 -15.84
CA MET A 520 41.77 17.99 -16.38
C MET A 520 42.70 18.50 -17.48
N ARG A 521 42.17 19.28 -18.43
CA ARG A 521 42.98 19.89 -19.49
C ARG A 521 44.08 20.81 -18.94
N ARG A 522 43.79 21.59 -17.89
CA ARG A 522 44.82 22.41 -17.22
C ARG A 522 45.87 21.57 -16.51
N MET A 523 45.51 20.44 -15.89
CA MET A 523 46.49 19.56 -15.24
C MET A 523 47.40 18.88 -16.26
N VAL A 524 46.85 18.39 -17.37
CA VAL A 524 47.63 17.78 -18.46
C VAL A 524 48.59 18.79 -19.11
N VAL A 525 48.16 20.03 -19.35
CA VAL A 525 49.05 21.09 -19.87
C VAL A 525 50.15 21.44 -18.86
N LYS A 526 49.85 21.40 -17.56
CA LYS A 526 50.83 21.70 -16.51
C LYS A 526 51.88 20.58 -16.39
N GLU A 527 51.48 19.32 -16.51
CA GLU A 527 52.41 18.18 -16.61
C GLU A 527 53.28 18.27 -17.86
N HIS A 528 52.70 18.59 -19.02
CA HIS A 528 53.46 18.72 -20.26
C HIS A 528 54.52 19.83 -20.18
N ASN A 529 54.17 20.97 -19.59
CA ASN A 529 55.10 22.08 -19.36
C ASN A 529 56.19 21.74 -18.33
N GLN A 530 55.88 20.95 -17.30
CA GLN A 530 56.89 20.48 -16.35
C GLN A 530 57.88 19.51 -16.99
N VAL A 531 57.40 18.57 -17.81
CA VAL A 531 58.26 17.60 -18.54
C VAL A 531 59.17 18.31 -19.54
N SER A 532 58.66 19.31 -20.27
CA SER A 532 59.47 20.13 -21.18
C SER A 532 60.49 21.01 -20.43
N ALA A 533 60.15 21.52 -19.24
CA ALA A 533 61.09 22.29 -18.42
C ALA A 533 62.22 21.41 -17.86
N THR A 534 61.94 20.19 -17.41
CA THR A 534 62.97 19.23 -16.98
C THR A 534 63.85 18.78 -18.15
N ALA A 535 63.27 18.52 -19.32
CA ALA A 535 64.05 18.16 -20.51
C ALA A 535 64.97 19.30 -20.99
N ALA A 536 64.53 20.57 -20.86
CA ALA A 536 65.35 21.74 -21.18
C ALA A 536 66.49 21.98 -20.17
N VAL A 537 66.30 21.61 -18.90
CA VAL A 537 67.35 21.69 -17.87
C VAL A 537 68.39 20.59 -18.06
N ASP A 538 67.98 19.37 -18.41
CA ASP A 538 68.91 18.26 -18.66
C ASP A 538 69.77 18.53 -19.91
N SER A 539 69.19 19.10 -20.98
CA SER A 539 69.95 19.46 -22.19
C SER A 539 70.83 20.70 -22.03
N ALA A 540 70.56 21.57 -21.04
CA ALA A 540 71.47 22.68 -20.69
C ALA A 540 72.69 22.21 -19.87
N ASN A 541 72.57 21.12 -19.12
CA ASN A 541 73.66 20.53 -18.33
C ASN A 541 74.60 19.63 -19.16
N GLU A 542 74.22 19.20 -20.36
CA GLU A 542 75.11 18.46 -21.29
C GLU A 542 76.00 19.37 -22.15
N ILE A 543 75.82 20.70 -22.11
CA ILE A 543 76.53 21.67 -22.97
C ILE A 543 77.62 22.46 -22.19
N ILE A 544 77.88 22.14 -20.92
CA ILE A 544 78.90 22.79 -20.08
C ILE A 544 80.13 21.90 -19.89
#